data_AF-A0A6A6V5F4-F1
#
_entry.id   AF-A0A6A6V5F4-F1
#
_cell.length_a   1.000
_cell.length_b   1.000
_cell.length_c   1.000
_cell.angle_alpha   90.00
_cell.angle_beta   90.00
_cell.angle_gamma   90.00
#
_symmetry.space_group_name_H-M   'P 1'
#
loop_
_entity.id
_entity.type
_entity.pdbx_description
1 polymer ?
#
loop_
_entity_poly.entity_id
_entity_poly.type
_entity_poly.pdbx_seq_one_letter_code
_entity_poly.pdbx_strand_id
1 'polypeptide(L)'
;MASRTAHSGTRILASACRHQHRAFSSSPIPSAFSNSSSYRAATTSAPKPAAKPTTSTYSRSPNTQRTTPPATSSSASLADRTVTPSFPATEPPPPTARSTTLDSANAAAQSQRSLTDGLFDQPPELENVPAIDWTRSYHGLGSVSFTPEQSDILLAPITPEDVEVKPDGIIYLPEIKYRRILNRAFGPGGWGLAPRGESIVTGKLVTREYGLIVQGRLVSIARGEQQYFDPDGIPTATEGCKSNALMRCCKDLGIASELWDPRFIRKFMVEMTKEVWVEHVATKKKRKVVIRKDDVVKYPFKESKAGFA
;
A
#
# COMPACT_ATOMS: atom_id res chain seq x y z
N MET A 1 -94.47 -2.21 14.41
CA MET A 1 -93.52 -1.10 14.61
C MET A 1 -92.49 -1.15 13.50
N ALA A 2 -92.29 0.01 12.86
CA ALA A 2 -91.31 0.41 11.85
C ALA A 2 -89.94 -0.33 11.91
N SER A 3 -89.13 -0.52 10.87
CA SER A 3 -89.06 0.09 9.53
C SER A 3 -87.94 -0.57 8.69
N ARG A 4 -88.10 -0.52 7.36
CA ARG A 4 -87.09 -0.28 6.29
C ARG A 4 -86.20 -1.42 5.73
N THR A 5 -86.72 -2.03 4.66
CA THR A 5 -86.24 -2.04 3.24
C THR A 5 -84.79 -1.71 2.84
N ALA A 6 -84.27 -2.54 1.90
CA ALA A 6 -83.61 -2.24 0.60
C ALA A 6 -82.25 -2.97 0.42
N HIS A 7 -82.14 -4.03 -0.38
CA HIS A 7 -81.90 -4.10 -1.84
C HIS A 7 -80.54 -3.56 -2.36
N SER A 8 -79.81 -4.50 -2.99
CA SER A 8 -79.02 -4.37 -4.23
C SER A 8 -77.60 -3.80 -4.19
N GLY A 9 -76.70 -4.50 -4.89
CA GLY A 9 -75.69 -3.82 -5.69
C GLY A 9 -74.25 -4.34 -5.58
N THR A 10 -73.94 -5.42 -6.29
CA THR A 10 -72.57 -5.78 -6.67
C THR A 10 -71.95 -4.67 -7.52
N ARG A 11 -70.81 -4.09 -7.10
CA ARG A 11 -69.89 -3.37 -7.99
C ARG A 11 -68.45 -3.67 -7.63
N ILE A 12 -67.82 -4.44 -8.52
CA ILE A 12 -66.38 -4.62 -8.65
C ILE A 12 -65.79 -3.27 -9.09
N LEU A 13 -64.90 -2.69 -8.28
CA LEU A 13 -64.08 -1.56 -8.69
C LEU A 13 -62.68 -2.08 -9.06
N ALA A 14 -62.43 -2.13 -10.37
CA ALA A 14 -61.10 -2.24 -10.94
C ALA A 14 -60.30 -0.98 -10.58
N SER A 15 -59.24 -1.13 -9.78
CA SER A 15 -58.30 -0.04 -9.53
C SER A 15 -57.38 0.09 -10.74
N ALA A 16 -57.64 1.11 -11.56
CA ALA A 16 -56.86 1.43 -12.74
C ALA A 16 -55.49 2.01 -12.35
N CYS A 17 -54.49 1.49 -13.06
CA CYS A 17 -53.10 1.93 -13.11
C CYS A 17 -52.96 3.46 -13.24
N ARG A 18 -52.11 4.06 -12.39
CA ARG A 18 -51.54 5.39 -12.66
C ARG A 18 -50.02 5.32 -12.52
N HIS A 19 -49.37 4.94 -13.62
CA HIS A 19 -47.94 5.09 -13.84
C HIS A 19 -47.58 6.58 -13.70
N GLN A 20 -46.83 6.94 -12.65
CA GLN A 20 -46.15 8.22 -12.58
C GLN A 20 -44.79 8.09 -13.27
N HIS A 21 -44.75 8.44 -14.56
CA HIS A 21 -43.50 8.75 -15.25
C HIS A 21 -42.92 10.03 -14.66
N ARG A 22 -41.91 9.91 -13.79
CA ARG A 22 -41.08 11.05 -13.39
C ARG A 22 -40.04 11.26 -14.47
N ALA A 23 -40.21 12.30 -15.28
CA ALA A 23 -39.26 12.69 -16.31
C ALA A 23 -37.94 13.15 -15.66
N PHE A 24 -36.84 12.56 -16.14
CA PHE A 24 -35.47 12.99 -15.86
C PHE A 24 -35.23 14.36 -16.51
N SER A 25 -34.91 15.37 -15.70
CA SER A 25 -34.34 16.63 -16.20
C SER A 25 -32.83 16.59 -15.97
N SER A 26 -32.08 16.45 -17.07
CA SER A 26 -30.63 16.49 -17.11
C SER A 26 -30.16 17.94 -17.23
N SER A 27 -29.63 18.50 -16.13
CA SER A 27 -28.86 19.75 -16.19
C SER A 27 -27.36 19.43 -16.26
N PRO A 28 -26.60 20.02 -17.19
CA PRO A 28 -25.16 19.80 -17.29
C PRO A 28 -24.44 20.57 -16.19
N ILE A 29 -23.65 19.88 -15.36
CA ILE A 29 -22.73 20.49 -14.41
C ILE A 29 -21.40 20.73 -15.15
N PRO A 30 -20.95 21.99 -15.30
CA PRO A 30 -19.65 22.28 -15.89
C PRO A 30 -18.54 21.95 -14.90
N SER A 31 -17.57 21.16 -15.38
CA SER A 31 -16.29 20.90 -14.76
C SER A 31 -15.47 22.19 -14.62
N ALA A 32 -15.20 22.61 -13.39
CA ALA A 32 -14.21 23.64 -13.09
C ALA A 32 -13.10 23.04 -12.22
N PHE A 33 -12.00 22.66 -12.87
CA PHE A 33 -10.70 22.50 -12.22
C PHE A 33 -10.23 23.87 -11.74
N SER A 34 -10.07 24.05 -10.44
CA SER A 34 -9.33 25.18 -9.87
C SER A 34 -7.99 24.66 -9.36
N ASN A 35 -6.95 24.84 -10.19
CA ASN A 35 -5.56 24.65 -9.83
C ASN A 35 -5.04 26.03 -9.38
N SER A 36 -4.93 26.26 -8.07
CA SER A 36 -4.27 27.46 -7.53
C SER A 36 -2.76 27.21 -7.47
N SER A 37 -2.07 27.51 -8.58
CA SER A 37 -0.61 27.72 -8.57
C SER A 37 -0.34 29.19 -8.77
N SER A 38 0.05 29.84 -7.67
CA SER A 38 0.50 31.22 -7.62
C SER A 38 1.73 31.40 -8.50
N TYR A 39 1.55 32.11 -9.60
CA TYR A 39 2.60 32.64 -10.46
C TYR A 39 3.17 33.91 -9.81
N ARG A 40 4.50 33.98 -9.66
CA ARG A 40 5.22 35.24 -9.49
C ARG A 40 6.12 35.44 -10.70
N ALA A 41 5.89 36.56 -11.38
CA ALA A 41 6.57 37.00 -12.59
C ALA A 41 7.94 37.65 -12.31
N ALA A 42 8.85 37.58 -13.30
CA ALA A 42 9.87 38.57 -13.69
C ALA A 42 10.70 38.00 -14.87
N THR A 43 10.48 38.40 -16.12
CA THR A 43 11.09 39.52 -16.89
C THR A 43 12.57 39.36 -17.29
N THR A 44 12.75 39.19 -18.60
CA THR A 44 13.75 39.82 -19.51
C THR A 44 15.25 39.71 -19.22
N SER A 45 15.98 39.03 -20.11
CA SER A 45 16.95 39.61 -21.07
C SER A 45 18.06 38.62 -21.48
N ALA A 46 18.21 38.43 -22.79
CA ALA A 46 19.45 38.01 -23.46
C ALA A 46 20.09 39.30 -24.05
N PRO A 47 21.41 39.42 -24.35
CA PRO A 47 22.12 38.49 -25.25
C PRO A 47 23.67 38.32 -25.10
N LYS A 48 24.19 37.13 -25.49
CA LYS A 48 25.39 36.85 -26.35
C LYS A 48 26.85 37.21 -25.89
N PRO A 49 27.94 36.82 -26.61
CA PRO A 49 28.86 35.72 -26.21
C PRO A 49 30.39 36.08 -26.22
N ALA A 50 31.26 35.04 -26.18
CA ALA A 50 32.74 34.96 -26.36
C ALA A 50 33.53 34.78 -25.04
N ALA A 51 34.64 34.02 -24.92
CA ALA A 51 35.67 33.63 -25.87
C ALA A 51 36.39 32.30 -25.49
N LYS A 52 37.15 31.75 -26.45
CA LYS A 52 38.14 30.64 -26.33
C LYS A 52 39.38 31.08 -25.53
N PRO A 53 40.21 30.15 -24.99
CA PRO A 53 41.36 29.57 -25.72
C PRO A 53 41.49 28.03 -25.53
N THR A 54 41.83 27.22 -26.54
CA THR A 54 43.16 26.95 -27.15
C THR A 54 44.08 26.07 -26.29
N THR A 55 44.06 24.77 -26.64
CA THR A 55 45.21 23.85 -26.83
C THR A 55 46.19 23.57 -25.69
N SER A 56 46.22 22.29 -25.27
CA SER A 56 47.49 21.57 -25.11
C SER A 56 47.28 20.07 -25.30
N THR A 57 47.77 19.62 -26.45
CA THR A 57 47.96 18.23 -26.86
C THR A 57 49.04 17.58 -26.01
N TYR A 58 48.80 16.42 -25.41
CA TYR A 58 49.82 15.39 -25.28
C TYR A 58 49.23 14.04 -25.62
N SER A 59 49.98 13.35 -26.46
CA SER A 59 49.64 12.17 -27.21
C SER A 59 50.33 10.95 -26.62
N ARG A 60 49.69 9.79 -26.87
CA ARG A 60 50.31 8.48 -27.15
C ARG A 60 50.58 7.54 -25.95
N SER A 61 49.57 6.69 -25.69
CA SER A 61 49.51 5.21 -25.71
C SER A 61 50.79 4.40 -26.02
N PRO A 62 50.75 3.04 -26.04
CA PRO A 62 50.18 2.02 -25.13
C PRO A 62 51.18 0.83 -24.92
N ASN A 63 50.87 -0.12 -24.01
CA ASN A 63 50.95 -1.59 -24.22
C ASN A 63 50.67 -2.32 -22.88
N THR A 64 49.71 -3.27 -22.76
CA THR A 64 49.75 -4.69 -23.22
C THR A 64 50.61 -5.52 -22.25
N GLN A 65 50.25 -6.65 -21.64
CA GLN A 65 49.26 -7.72 -21.83
C GLN A 65 49.21 -8.49 -20.48
N ARG A 66 48.03 -8.93 -19.97
CA ARG A 66 47.43 -10.28 -20.13
C ARG A 66 48.14 -11.40 -19.32
N THR A 67 47.42 -12.02 -18.38
CA THR A 67 46.96 -13.44 -18.38
C THR A 67 46.51 -13.90 -16.99
N THR A 68 45.34 -14.52 -16.93
CA THR A 68 44.83 -15.41 -15.85
C THR A 68 44.77 -16.87 -16.38
N PRO A 69 44.22 -17.86 -15.66
CA PRO A 69 44.76 -18.72 -14.59
C PRO A 69 44.82 -20.22 -15.09
N PRO A 70 44.88 -21.34 -14.31
CA PRO A 70 43.95 -21.81 -13.25
C PRO A 70 44.54 -22.72 -12.13
N ALA A 71 43.66 -23.33 -11.33
CA ALA A 71 43.83 -24.11 -10.08
C ALA A 71 44.41 -25.54 -10.18
N THR A 72 44.85 -26.16 -9.05
CA THR A 72 44.21 -27.29 -8.30
C THR A 72 45.14 -27.99 -7.27
N SER A 73 44.55 -28.42 -6.12
CA SER A 73 44.88 -29.53 -5.17
C SER A 73 46.16 -29.56 -4.31
N SER A 74 45.99 -29.74 -2.98
CA SER A 74 46.28 -31.02 -2.28
C SER A 74 45.97 -30.96 -0.76
N SER A 75 45.61 -32.13 -0.22
CA SER A 75 45.16 -32.51 1.13
C SER A 75 46.19 -32.46 2.26
N ALA A 76 45.75 -32.23 3.52
CA ALA A 76 46.34 -32.83 4.72
C ALA A 76 45.37 -32.80 5.94
N SER A 77 45.32 -33.93 6.64
CA SER A 77 44.61 -34.27 7.89
C SER A 77 45.14 -33.55 9.14
N LEU A 78 44.34 -33.46 10.23
CA LEU A 78 44.69 -33.94 11.59
C LEU A 78 43.65 -33.54 12.70
N ALA A 79 43.20 -34.57 13.41
CA ALA A 79 42.93 -34.71 14.86
C ALA A 79 42.11 -33.69 15.67
N ASP A 80 41.00 -34.21 16.24
CA ASP A 80 40.29 -33.72 17.42
C ASP A 80 41.21 -33.61 18.64
N ARG A 81 41.17 -32.46 19.33
CA ARG A 81 41.76 -32.26 20.66
C ARG A 81 40.78 -31.49 21.54
N THR A 82 40.05 -32.23 22.37
CA THR A 82 39.35 -31.69 23.54
C THR A 82 40.39 -31.27 24.58
N VAL A 83 40.40 -29.99 24.94
CA VAL A 83 41.13 -29.47 26.10
C VAL A 83 40.14 -28.70 26.95
N THR A 84 39.87 -29.21 28.15
CA THR A 84 39.02 -28.57 29.17
C THR A 84 39.93 -27.92 30.21
N PRO A 85 40.01 -26.58 30.31
CA PRO A 85 40.58 -25.92 31.47
C PRO A 85 39.49 -25.53 32.48
N SER A 86 39.72 -25.92 33.73
CA SER A 86 38.94 -25.58 34.93
C SER A 86 39.38 -24.22 35.49
N PHE A 87 38.42 -23.36 35.85
CA PHE A 87 38.66 -22.18 36.69
C PHE A 87 37.56 -22.05 37.76
N PRO A 88 37.89 -21.57 38.98
CA PRO A 88 36.97 -21.48 40.11
C PRO A 88 35.92 -20.38 39.90
N ALA A 89 34.65 -20.70 40.11
CA ALA A 89 33.52 -19.78 39.95
C ALA A 89 33.35 -18.89 41.19
N THR A 90 33.52 -17.58 41.01
CA THR A 90 32.89 -16.58 41.90
C THR A 90 31.47 -16.35 41.38
N GLU A 91 30.49 -16.60 42.24
CA GLU A 91 29.06 -16.47 41.91
C GLU A 91 28.71 -15.02 41.51
N PRO A 92 28.12 -14.79 40.31
CA PRO A 92 27.66 -13.46 39.92
C PRO A 92 26.41 -13.08 40.72
N PRO A 93 26.25 -11.80 41.12
CA PRO A 93 25.06 -11.34 41.83
C PRO A 93 23.79 -11.56 40.98
N PRO A 94 22.63 -11.85 41.59
CA PRO A 94 21.41 -12.23 40.88
C PRO A 94 20.95 -11.15 39.87
N PRO A 95 20.43 -11.55 38.69
CA PRO A 95 20.19 -10.68 37.54
C PRO A 95 18.87 -9.90 37.65
N THR A 96 18.58 -9.31 38.81
CA THR A 96 17.21 -8.79 39.09
C THR A 96 17.12 -7.28 39.27
N ALA A 97 18.23 -6.55 39.32
CA ALA A 97 18.21 -5.08 39.51
C ALA A 97 18.46 -4.26 38.23
N ARG A 98 18.94 -4.86 37.14
CA ARG A 98 19.21 -4.16 35.86
C ARG A 98 18.09 -4.30 34.83
N SER A 99 17.29 -5.36 34.91
CA SER A 99 16.15 -5.55 34.00
C SER A 99 14.96 -4.68 34.41
N THR A 100 14.71 -4.49 35.71
CA THR A 100 13.57 -3.72 36.19
C THR A 100 13.63 -2.23 35.81
N THR A 101 14.82 -1.64 35.68
CA THR A 101 14.98 -0.24 35.27
C THR A 101 14.89 -0.05 33.75
N LEU A 102 15.39 -1.00 32.96
CA LEU A 102 15.23 -1.00 31.50
C LEU A 102 13.78 -1.34 31.09
N ASP A 103 13.13 -2.27 31.77
CA ASP A 103 11.73 -2.62 31.54
C ASP A 103 10.80 -1.49 32.00
N SER A 104 11.08 -0.82 33.11
CA SER A 104 10.31 0.35 33.55
C SER A 104 10.56 1.57 32.66
N ALA A 105 11.77 1.79 32.16
CA ALA A 105 12.07 2.84 31.19
C ALA A 105 11.46 2.54 29.81
N ASN A 106 11.41 1.27 29.38
CA ASN A 106 10.70 0.84 28.18
C ASN A 106 9.19 0.97 28.33
N ALA A 107 8.62 0.62 29.50
CA ALA A 107 7.20 0.78 29.80
C ALA A 107 6.79 2.26 29.88
N ALA A 108 7.63 3.11 30.48
CA ALA A 108 7.43 4.57 30.49
C ALA A 108 7.63 5.20 29.10
N ALA A 109 8.57 4.70 28.28
CA ALA A 109 8.72 5.13 26.90
C ALA A 109 7.58 4.63 26.00
N GLN A 110 6.97 3.49 26.31
CA GLN A 110 5.76 2.98 25.66
C GLN A 110 4.53 3.81 26.04
N SER A 111 4.35 4.16 27.32
CA SER A 111 3.24 5.03 27.75
C SER A 111 3.36 6.46 27.22
N GLN A 112 4.58 6.96 27.01
CA GLN A 112 4.85 8.28 26.41
C GLN A 112 4.78 8.27 24.86
N ARG A 113 4.71 7.10 24.21
CA ARG A 113 4.68 6.96 22.74
C ARG A 113 3.39 6.39 22.18
N SER A 114 2.54 5.82 23.04
CA SER A 114 1.21 5.37 22.68
C SER A 114 0.29 6.58 22.68
N LEU A 115 0.07 7.18 21.52
CA LEU A 115 -0.96 8.21 21.34
C LEU A 115 -2.36 7.57 21.24
N THR A 116 -2.53 6.37 21.81
CA THR A 116 -3.77 5.61 21.83
C THR A 116 -4.71 6.09 22.94
N ASP A 117 -4.20 6.83 23.93
CA ASP A 117 -5.02 7.33 25.04
C ASP A 117 -6.10 8.28 24.50
N GLY A 118 -7.36 7.83 24.53
CA GLY A 118 -8.52 8.54 23.95
C GLY A 118 -8.99 8.05 22.58
N LEU A 119 -8.30 7.13 21.91
CA LEU A 119 -8.83 6.44 20.71
C LEU A 119 -9.71 5.25 21.14
N PHE A 120 -10.94 5.54 21.58
CA PHE A 120 -11.95 4.51 21.80
C PHE A 120 -12.58 4.06 20.46
N ASP A 121 -11.76 3.44 19.61
CA ASP A 121 -12.17 2.94 18.29
C ASP A 121 -12.47 1.43 18.27
N GLN A 122 -12.42 0.80 19.45
CA GLN A 122 -12.90 -0.55 19.67
C GLN A 122 -14.43 -0.57 19.51
N PRO A 123 -14.98 -1.51 18.72
CA PRO A 123 -16.43 -1.66 18.61
C PRO A 123 -17.07 -1.92 19.98
N PRO A 124 -18.23 -1.30 20.27
CA PRO A 124 -18.92 -1.48 21.55
C PRO A 124 -19.35 -2.94 21.71
N GLU A 125 -19.17 -3.48 22.92
CA GLU A 125 -19.64 -4.83 23.27
C GLU A 125 -21.18 -4.80 23.37
N LEU A 126 -21.87 -5.27 22.34
CA LEU A 126 -23.33 -5.40 22.32
C LEU A 126 -23.73 -6.75 22.92
N GLU A 127 -24.13 -6.76 24.19
CA GLU A 127 -24.77 -7.93 24.79
C GLU A 127 -26.13 -8.21 24.11
N ASN A 128 -26.37 -9.49 23.74
CA ASN A 128 -27.64 -10.03 23.24
C ASN A 128 -28.06 -9.74 21.79
N VAL A 129 -27.13 -9.42 20.87
CA VAL A 129 -27.45 -9.41 19.43
C VAL A 129 -26.88 -10.67 18.76
N PRO A 130 -27.68 -11.50 18.05
CA PRO A 130 -27.19 -12.67 17.30
C PRO A 130 -26.37 -12.30 16.04
N ALA A 131 -25.87 -11.07 15.96
CA ALA A 131 -25.05 -10.59 14.86
C ALA A 131 -23.62 -11.11 15.02
N ILE A 132 -23.00 -11.50 13.91
CA ILE A 132 -21.63 -11.98 13.90
C ILE A 132 -20.69 -10.84 14.32
N ASP A 133 -19.95 -11.05 15.41
CA ASP A 133 -18.89 -10.15 15.84
C ASP A 133 -17.64 -10.35 14.96
N TRP A 134 -17.46 -9.47 13.98
CA TRP A 134 -16.32 -9.49 13.06
C TRP A 134 -14.98 -9.11 13.69
N THR A 135 -14.97 -8.58 14.92
CA THR A 135 -13.72 -8.21 15.59
C THR A 135 -12.91 -9.42 16.03
N ARG A 136 -13.59 -10.53 16.33
CA ARG A 136 -12.97 -11.79 16.82
C ARG A 136 -13.34 -13.01 15.99
N SER A 137 -14.49 -13.02 15.33
CA SER A 137 -15.00 -14.19 14.61
C SER A 137 -14.17 -14.58 13.38
N TYR A 138 -14.15 -15.87 13.07
CA TYR A 138 -13.62 -16.47 11.85
C TYR A 138 -14.74 -17.05 10.94
N HIS A 139 -15.97 -16.57 11.12
CA HIS A 139 -17.16 -17.09 10.44
C HIS A 139 -17.00 -17.16 8.91
N GLY A 140 -17.19 -18.36 8.35
CA GLY A 140 -17.17 -18.60 6.90
C GLY A 140 -15.78 -18.61 6.25
N LEU A 141 -14.70 -18.50 7.04
CA LEU A 141 -13.34 -18.62 6.51
C LEU A 141 -13.08 -20.04 6.01
N GLY A 142 -12.73 -20.16 4.73
CA GLY A 142 -12.46 -21.46 4.09
C GLY A 142 -13.66 -22.40 3.97
N SER A 143 -14.89 -21.94 4.22
CA SER A 143 -16.06 -22.82 4.20
C SER A 143 -16.53 -23.16 2.78
N VAL A 144 -16.48 -22.20 1.86
CA VAL A 144 -17.02 -22.32 0.50
C VAL A 144 -16.13 -21.57 -0.50
N SER A 145 -15.90 -22.17 -1.66
CA SER A 145 -15.20 -21.54 -2.79
C SER A 145 -16.08 -20.50 -3.48
N PHE A 146 -15.47 -19.49 -4.13
CA PHE A 146 -16.22 -18.57 -4.97
C PHE A 146 -16.76 -19.26 -6.24
N THR A 147 -17.76 -18.64 -6.87
CA THR A 147 -18.27 -19.17 -8.15
C THR A 147 -17.18 -19.12 -9.23
N PRO A 148 -17.24 -19.98 -10.26
CA PRO A 148 -16.25 -19.95 -11.34
C PRO A 148 -16.09 -18.56 -11.98
N GLU A 149 -17.20 -17.86 -12.23
CA GLU A 149 -17.21 -16.51 -12.79
C GLU A 149 -16.47 -15.50 -11.90
N GLN A 150 -16.64 -15.60 -10.57
CA GLN A 150 -15.93 -14.76 -9.61
C GLN A 150 -14.45 -15.09 -9.57
N SER A 151 -14.11 -16.39 -9.54
CA SER A 151 -12.73 -16.85 -9.57
C SER A 151 -11.99 -16.38 -10.82
N ASP A 152 -12.62 -16.43 -11.99
CA ASP A 152 -12.03 -15.95 -13.24
C ASP A 152 -11.72 -14.45 -13.19
N ILE A 153 -12.62 -13.64 -12.58
CA ILE A 153 -12.40 -12.20 -12.41
C ILE A 153 -11.25 -11.91 -11.43
N LEU A 154 -11.15 -12.66 -10.34
CA LEU A 154 -10.15 -12.46 -9.28
C LEU A 154 -8.75 -12.89 -9.73
N LEU A 155 -8.67 -13.97 -10.51
CA LEU A 155 -7.42 -14.55 -11.03
C LEU A 155 -7.01 -13.98 -12.40
N ALA A 156 -7.79 -13.06 -12.96
CA ALA A 156 -7.48 -12.42 -14.22
C ALA A 156 -6.11 -11.70 -14.16
N PRO A 157 -5.30 -11.79 -15.22
CA PRO A 157 -4.02 -11.10 -15.29
C PRO A 157 -4.23 -9.57 -15.25
N ILE A 158 -3.29 -8.87 -14.62
CA ILE A 158 -3.29 -7.42 -14.50
C ILE A 158 -2.76 -6.80 -15.80
N THR A 159 -3.47 -5.76 -16.24
CA THR A 159 -3.07 -4.90 -17.33
C THR A 159 -1.76 -4.17 -16.99
N PRO A 160 -0.67 -4.32 -17.78
CA PRO A 160 0.61 -3.69 -17.48
C PRO A 160 0.55 -2.16 -17.32
N GLU A 161 -0.38 -1.51 -18.02
CA GLU A 161 -0.61 -0.06 -17.96
C GLU A 161 -1.18 0.41 -16.61
N ASP A 162 -1.78 -0.50 -15.85
CA ASP A 162 -2.34 -0.21 -14.52
C ASP A 162 -1.30 -0.33 -13.40
N VAL A 163 -0.11 -0.87 -13.71
CA VAL A 163 0.98 -1.04 -12.76
C VAL A 163 1.81 0.25 -12.70
N GLU A 164 2.01 0.73 -11.49
CA GLU A 164 2.78 1.93 -11.19
C GLU A 164 4.14 1.57 -10.61
N VAL A 165 5.11 2.48 -10.76
CA VAL A 165 6.50 2.25 -10.36
C VAL A 165 6.95 3.35 -9.41
N LYS A 166 7.37 2.96 -8.21
CA LYS A 166 8.01 3.90 -7.28
C LYS A 166 9.39 4.29 -7.80
N PRO A 167 9.91 5.49 -7.45
CA PRO A 167 11.25 5.92 -7.83
C PRO A 167 12.38 4.96 -7.43
N ASP A 168 12.14 4.12 -6.42
CA ASP A 168 13.06 3.10 -5.92
C ASP A 168 13.03 1.80 -6.75
N GLY A 169 12.20 1.73 -7.80
CA GLY A 169 12.02 0.54 -8.63
C GLY A 169 11.14 -0.53 -7.97
N ILE A 170 10.21 -0.15 -7.11
CA ILE A 170 9.19 -1.08 -6.59
C ILE A 170 7.92 -0.90 -7.41
N ILE A 171 7.45 -1.97 -8.05
CA ILE A 171 6.16 -1.97 -8.75
C ILE A 171 5.02 -2.17 -7.76
N TYR A 172 3.88 -1.54 -8.03
CA TYR A 172 2.67 -1.72 -7.25
C TYR A 172 1.42 -1.46 -8.09
N LEU A 173 0.32 -2.10 -7.71
CA LEU A 173 -1.00 -1.79 -8.25
C LEU A 173 -1.66 -0.73 -7.36
N PRO A 174 -2.18 0.38 -7.90
CA PRO A 174 -2.90 1.37 -7.12
C PRO A 174 -4.15 0.79 -6.42
N GLU A 175 -4.42 1.25 -5.20
CA GLU A 175 -5.52 0.78 -4.34
C GLU A 175 -6.88 0.74 -5.07
N ILE A 176 -7.17 1.78 -5.86
CA ILE A 176 -8.43 1.91 -6.60
C ILE A 176 -8.66 0.72 -7.55
N LYS A 177 -7.60 0.11 -8.08
CA LYS A 177 -7.72 -1.03 -9.00
C LYS A 177 -8.19 -2.28 -8.26
N TYR A 178 -7.69 -2.53 -7.05
CA TYR A 178 -8.20 -3.60 -6.19
C TYR A 178 -9.70 -3.43 -5.90
N ARG A 179 -10.13 -2.22 -5.52
CA ARG A 179 -11.55 -1.94 -5.26
C ARG A 179 -12.43 -2.17 -6.50
N ARG A 180 -11.95 -1.80 -7.68
CA ARG A 180 -12.66 -2.05 -8.94
C ARG A 180 -12.77 -3.55 -9.25
N ILE A 181 -11.72 -4.32 -9.00
CA ILE A 181 -11.74 -5.78 -9.16
C ILE A 181 -12.75 -6.40 -8.17
N LEU A 182 -12.74 -5.99 -6.91
CA LEU A 182 -13.71 -6.46 -5.90
C LEU A 182 -15.15 -6.08 -6.27
N ASN A 183 -15.39 -4.86 -6.74
CA ASN A 183 -16.72 -4.44 -7.21
C ASN A 183 -17.17 -5.23 -8.45
N ARG A 184 -16.24 -5.58 -9.35
CA ARG A 184 -16.55 -6.40 -10.53
C ARG A 184 -16.84 -7.85 -10.15
N ALA A 185 -16.10 -8.42 -9.20
CA ALA A 185 -16.28 -9.80 -8.76
C ALA A 185 -17.54 -9.96 -7.88
N PHE A 186 -17.74 -9.07 -6.92
CA PHE A 186 -18.73 -9.27 -5.85
C PHE A 186 -19.89 -8.27 -5.87
N GLY A 187 -19.79 -7.21 -6.67
CA GLY A 187 -20.74 -6.10 -6.66
C GLY A 187 -20.47 -5.09 -5.54
N PRO A 188 -20.84 -3.81 -5.71
CA PRO A 188 -20.85 -2.83 -4.62
C PRO A 188 -21.75 -3.30 -3.47
N GLY A 189 -21.25 -3.24 -2.23
CA GLY A 189 -21.94 -3.75 -1.05
C GLY A 189 -21.78 -5.27 -0.80
N GLY A 190 -21.21 -6.00 -1.76
CA GLY A 190 -20.91 -7.43 -1.60
C GLY A 190 -19.64 -7.73 -0.82
N TRP A 191 -18.87 -6.71 -0.42
CA TRP A 191 -17.63 -6.85 0.33
C TRP A 191 -17.38 -5.64 1.25
N GLY A 192 -16.55 -5.82 2.27
CA GLY A 192 -16.15 -4.75 3.19
C GLY A 192 -14.97 -5.16 4.08
N LEU A 193 -14.31 -4.17 4.69
CA LEU A 193 -13.31 -4.42 5.74
C LEU A 193 -13.93 -4.19 7.11
N ALA A 194 -13.84 -5.19 7.98
CA ALA A 194 -14.10 -5.01 9.40
C ALA A 194 -12.79 -4.72 10.13
N PRO A 195 -12.74 -3.65 10.96
CA PRO A 195 -11.63 -3.46 11.86
C PRO A 195 -11.55 -4.61 12.89
N ARG A 196 -10.34 -5.05 13.17
CA ARG A 196 -10.05 -6.06 14.19
C ARG A 196 -9.02 -5.50 15.17
N GLY A 197 -9.33 -5.60 16.46
CA GLY A 197 -8.55 -4.97 17.52
C GLY A 197 -8.57 -3.44 17.50
N GLU A 198 -7.86 -2.88 18.46
CA GLU A 198 -7.63 -1.44 18.62
C GLU A 198 -6.59 -0.93 17.60
N SER A 199 -6.74 0.32 17.17
CA SER A 199 -5.68 0.99 16.40
C SER A 199 -4.48 1.30 17.28
N ILE A 200 -3.31 0.77 16.92
CA ILE A 200 -2.05 1.06 17.60
C ILE A 200 -1.44 2.30 16.94
N VAL A 201 -1.43 3.42 17.66
CA VAL A 201 -0.84 4.69 17.22
C VAL A 201 0.46 4.93 17.98
N THR A 202 1.58 4.73 17.29
CA THR A 202 2.92 5.14 17.75
C THR A 202 3.26 6.47 17.12
N GLY A 203 4.13 7.29 17.73
CA GLY A 203 4.49 8.64 17.25
C GLY A 203 4.91 8.83 15.76
N LYS A 204 5.05 7.77 14.95
CA LYS A 204 5.29 7.85 13.49
C LYS A 204 4.49 6.82 12.66
N LEU A 205 3.65 6.00 13.29
CA LEU A 205 3.02 4.85 12.65
C LEU A 205 1.64 4.59 13.24
N VAL A 206 0.65 4.41 12.36
CA VAL A 206 -0.64 3.82 12.70
C VAL A 206 -0.68 2.40 12.15
N THR A 207 -1.08 1.42 12.98
CA THR A 207 -1.28 0.05 12.53
C THR A 207 -2.53 -0.57 13.16
N ARG A 208 -3.25 -1.37 12.39
CA ARG A 208 -4.46 -2.08 12.83
C ARG A 208 -4.68 -3.34 12.01
N GLU A 209 -5.28 -4.36 12.61
CA GLU A 209 -5.73 -5.54 11.89
C GLU A 209 -7.10 -5.28 11.23
N TYR A 210 -7.30 -5.81 10.03
CA TYR A 210 -8.60 -5.79 9.35
C TYR A 210 -8.92 -7.18 8.81
N GLY A 211 -10.19 -7.56 8.89
CA GLY A 211 -10.75 -8.71 8.19
C GLY A 211 -11.44 -8.25 6.91
N LEU A 212 -11.16 -8.90 5.78
CA LEU A 212 -11.94 -8.76 4.56
C LEU A 212 -13.15 -9.71 4.63
N ILE A 213 -14.35 -9.12 4.58
CA ILE A 213 -15.62 -9.82 4.50
C ILE A 213 -16.11 -9.73 3.07
N VAL A 214 -16.54 -10.85 2.51
CA VAL A 214 -17.20 -10.92 1.20
C VAL A 214 -18.44 -11.76 1.38
N GLN A 215 -19.60 -11.25 0.94
CA GLN A 215 -20.89 -11.98 0.97
C GLN A 215 -21.20 -12.63 2.35
N GLY A 216 -20.91 -11.91 3.44
CA GLY A 216 -21.22 -12.36 4.80
C GLY A 216 -20.26 -13.41 5.39
N ARG A 217 -19.09 -13.62 4.78
CA ARG A 217 -18.03 -14.50 5.31
C ARG A 217 -16.69 -13.81 5.37
N LEU A 218 -15.90 -14.16 6.39
CA LEU A 218 -14.50 -13.78 6.47
C LEU A 218 -13.72 -14.49 5.36
N VAL A 219 -12.88 -13.76 4.65
CA VAL A 219 -12.07 -14.27 3.54
C VAL A 219 -10.59 -14.21 3.84
N SER A 220 -10.12 -13.12 4.42
CA SER A 220 -8.70 -12.90 4.72
C SER A 220 -8.58 -11.91 5.88
N ILE A 221 -7.48 -12.02 6.62
CA ILE A 221 -7.11 -11.09 7.68
C ILE A 221 -5.71 -10.57 7.36
N ALA A 222 -5.54 -9.26 7.43
CA ALA A 222 -4.24 -8.64 7.31
C ALA A 222 -4.10 -7.44 8.23
N ARG A 223 -2.86 -7.18 8.66
CA ARG A 223 -2.51 -5.96 9.38
C ARG A 223 -2.15 -4.85 8.38
N GLY A 224 -2.86 -3.74 8.46
CA GLY A 224 -2.52 -2.51 7.77
C GLY A 224 -1.54 -1.68 8.57
N GLU A 225 -0.75 -0.88 7.88
CA GLU A 225 0.11 0.11 8.52
C GLU A 225 0.27 1.34 7.63
N GLN A 226 0.46 2.50 8.27
CA GLN A 226 0.73 3.75 7.57
C GLN A 226 1.59 4.66 8.43
N GLN A 227 2.70 5.13 7.86
CA GLN A 227 3.57 6.10 8.52
C GLN A 227 3.00 7.51 8.39
N TYR A 228 3.27 8.32 9.41
CA TYR A 228 2.95 9.74 9.45
C TYR A 228 4.10 10.52 10.10
N PHE A 229 4.14 11.83 9.85
CA PHE A 229 5.23 12.70 10.32
C PHE A 229 4.79 13.63 11.44
N ASP A 230 3.56 14.15 11.35
CA ASP A 230 2.96 15.06 12.32
C ASP A 230 1.69 14.44 12.92
N PRO A 231 1.40 14.63 14.22
CA PRO A 231 0.19 14.11 14.86
C PRO A 231 -1.12 14.50 14.16
N ASP A 232 -1.18 15.68 13.56
CA ASP A 232 -2.33 16.14 12.76
C ASP A 232 -2.60 15.23 11.54
N GLY A 233 -1.60 14.44 11.13
CA GLY A 233 -1.69 13.45 10.06
C GLY A 233 -2.31 12.11 10.46
N ILE A 234 -2.60 11.87 11.75
CA ILE A 234 -3.17 10.60 12.24
C ILE A 234 -4.46 10.21 11.51
N PRO A 235 -5.45 11.09 11.26
CA PRO A 235 -6.67 10.71 10.54
C PRO A 235 -6.40 10.20 9.12
N THR A 236 -5.48 10.86 8.41
CA THR A 236 -5.07 10.42 7.06
C THR A 236 -4.31 9.10 7.14
N ALA A 237 -3.48 8.93 8.17
CA ALA A 237 -2.75 7.69 8.40
C ALA A 237 -3.69 6.51 8.70
N THR A 238 -4.76 6.73 9.45
CA THR A 238 -5.79 5.71 9.75
C THR A 238 -6.48 5.24 8.47
N GLU A 239 -6.86 6.15 7.57
CA GLU A 239 -7.42 5.76 6.26
C GLU A 239 -6.37 5.03 5.39
N GLY A 240 -5.13 5.49 5.38
CA GLY A 240 -4.03 4.81 4.69
C GLY A 240 -3.76 3.40 5.21
N CYS A 241 -3.84 3.21 6.54
CA CYS A 241 -3.70 1.91 7.21
C CYS A 241 -4.80 0.94 6.75
N LYS A 242 -6.06 1.39 6.68
CA LYS A 242 -7.19 0.60 6.16
C LYS A 242 -6.98 0.20 4.70
N SER A 243 -6.59 1.14 3.85
CA SER A 243 -6.30 0.87 2.43
C SER A 243 -5.12 -0.08 2.23
N ASN A 244 -4.09 0.02 3.08
CA ASN A 244 -2.96 -0.89 3.08
C ASN A 244 -3.40 -2.33 3.40
N ALA A 245 -4.22 -2.51 4.44
CA ALA A 245 -4.76 -3.82 4.81
C ALA A 245 -5.59 -4.42 3.66
N LEU A 246 -6.40 -3.61 2.97
CA LEU A 246 -7.22 -4.07 1.84
C LEU A 246 -6.39 -4.79 0.79
N MET A 247 -5.30 -4.16 0.33
CA MET A 247 -4.45 -4.70 -0.72
C MET A 247 -3.79 -6.01 -0.28
N ARG A 248 -3.41 -6.12 1.00
CA ARG A 248 -2.84 -7.34 1.57
C ARG A 248 -3.87 -8.47 1.61
N CYS A 249 -5.11 -8.19 2.04
CA CYS A 249 -6.18 -9.19 2.02
C CYS A 249 -6.52 -9.65 0.59
N CYS A 250 -6.46 -8.74 -0.39
CA CYS A 250 -6.72 -9.07 -1.79
C CYS A 250 -5.69 -10.04 -2.39
N LYS A 251 -4.49 -10.16 -1.79
CA LYS A 251 -3.49 -11.13 -2.22
C LYS A 251 -3.96 -12.56 -1.99
N ASP A 252 -4.64 -12.83 -0.88
CA ASP A 252 -5.16 -14.17 -0.56
C ASP A 252 -6.30 -14.59 -1.51
N LEU A 253 -6.95 -13.62 -2.15
CA LEU A 253 -7.92 -13.84 -3.23
C LEU A 253 -7.26 -14.13 -4.59
N GLY A 254 -5.94 -13.99 -4.70
CA GLY A 254 -5.17 -14.16 -5.94
C GLY A 254 -5.05 -12.89 -6.80
N ILE A 255 -5.65 -11.77 -6.38
CA ILE A 255 -5.62 -10.51 -7.13
C ILE A 255 -4.18 -9.97 -7.19
N ALA A 256 -3.72 -9.64 -8.40
CA ALA A 256 -2.40 -9.05 -8.65
C ALA A 256 -1.22 -9.86 -8.05
N SER A 257 -1.41 -11.17 -7.91
CA SER A 257 -0.39 -12.09 -7.36
C SER A 257 0.92 -12.07 -8.15
N GLU A 258 0.86 -11.82 -9.46
CA GLU A 258 2.03 -11.71 -10.34
C GLU A 258 2.98 -10.56 -9.97
N LEU A 259 2.52 -9.50 -9.31
CA LEU A 259 3.38 -8.41 -8.84
C LEU A 259 4.38 -8.84 -7.77
N TRP A 260 4.21 -10.04 -7.22
CA TRP A 260 5.11 -10.67 -6.26
C TRP A 260 5.98 -11.77 -6.88
N ASP A 261 5.80 -12.09 -8.16
CA ASP A 261 6.65 -13.06 -8.87
C ASP A 261 7.94 -12.36 -9.35
N PRO A 262 9.14 -12.80 -8.89
CA PRO A 262 10.42 -12.26 -9.35
C PRO A 262 10.64 -12.36 -10.85
N ARG A 263 9.98 -13.29 -11.56
CA ARG A 263 10.07 -13.39 -13.03
C ARG A 263 9.25 -12.29 -13.70
N PHE A 264 8.00 -12.09 -13.26
CA PHE A 264 7.15 -11.00 -13.73
C PHE A 264 7.82 -9.64 -13.48
N ILE A 265 8.32 -9.40 -12.26
CA ILE A 265 8.98 -8.13 -11.89
C ILE A 265 10.14 -7.82 -12.84
N ARG A 266 11.03 -8.80 -13.09
CA ARG A 266 12.17 -8.60 -14.00
C ARG A 266 11.74 -8.29 -15.43
N LYS A 267 10.74 -9.02 -15.95
CA LYS A 267 10.20 -8.79 -17.29
C LYS A 267 9.58 -7.39 -17.40
N PHE A 268 8.71 -7.04 -16.45
CA PHE A 268 8.05 -5.75 -16.39
C PHE A 268 9.05 -4.58 -16.32
N MET A 269 10.11 -4.71 -15.50
CA MET A 269 11.14 -3.66 -15.39
C MET A 269 11.83 -3.40 -16.73
N VAL A 270 12.18 -4.44 -17.49
CA VAL A 270 12.83 -4.29 -18.80
C VAL A 270 11.86 -3.68 -19.83
N GLU A 271 10.62 -4.14 -19.84
CA GLU A 271 9.63 -3.79 -20.86
C GLU A 271 9.00 -2.41 -20.62
N MET A 272 8.72 -2.03 -19.36
CA MET A 272 7.88 -0.88 -19.02
C MET A 272 8.62 0.24 -18.27
N THR A 273 9.87 0.03 -17.83
CA THR A 273 10.60 1.05 -17.05
C THR A 273 11.88 1.53 -17.73
N LYS A 274 12.35 2.70 -17.30
CA LYS A 274 13.63 3.30 -17.72
C LYS A 274 14.33 3.88 -16.50
N GLU A 275 15.64 3.82 -16.51
CA GLU A 275 16.47 4.42 -15.48
C GLU A 275 16.90 5.82 -15.91
N VAL A 276 16.66 6.81 -15.05
CA VAL A 276 16.94 8.23 -15.36
C VAL A 276 17.76 8.85 -14.24
N TRP A 277 18.79 9.60 -14.61
CA TRP A 277 19.52 10.45 -13.68
C TRP A 277 18.71 11.70 -13.39
N VAL A 278 18.42 11.95 -12.12
CA VAL A 278 17.66 13.10 -11.68
C VAL A 278 18.45 13.95 -10.69
N GLU A 279 18.23 15.25 -10.75
CA GLU A 279 18.82 16.25 -9.87
C GLU A 279 17.71 16.93 -9.07
N HIS A 280 17.86 17.02 -7.76
CA HIS A 280 16.93 17.75 -6.92
C HIS A 280 17.06 19.26 -7.17
N VAL A 281 15.95 19.95 -7.44
CA VAL A 281 15.95 21.37 -7.88
C VAL A 281 16.59 22.29 -6.84
N ALA A 282 16.26 22.13 -5.55
CA ALA A 282 16.82 22.93 -4.45
C ALA A 282 18.23 22.47 -4.02
N THR A 283 18.40 21.20 -3.65
CA THR A 283 19.66 20.70 -3.05
C THR A 283 20.75 20.34 -4.07
N LYS A 284 20.45 20.33 -5.38
CA LYS A 284 21.35 19.92 -6.48
C LYS A 284 21.92 18.50 -6.36
N LYS A 285 21.43 17.69 -5.41
CA LYS A 285 21.84 16.30 -5.24
C LYS A 285 21.35 15.48 -6.43
N LYS A 286 22.25 14.70 -7.04
CA LYS A 286 21.94 13.80 -8.14
C LYS A 286 21.72 12.38 -7.62
N ARG A 287 20.72 11.69 -8.16
CA ARG A 287 20.49 10.27 -7.91
C ARG A 287 19.92 9.60 -9.16
N LYS A 288 20.11 8.30 -9.28
CA LYS A 288 19.45 7.48 -10.30
C LYS A 288 18.09 7.05 -9.77
N VAL A 289 17.04 7.16 -10.58
CA VAL A 289 15.69 6.68 -10.25
C VAL A 289 15.15 5.81 -11.37
N VAL A 290 14.25 4.91 -11.00
CA VAL A 290 13.49 4.10 -11.96
C VAL A 290 12.13 4.77 -12.15
N ILE A 291 11.75 5.03 -13.40
CA ILE A 291 10.43 5.55 -13.75
C ILE A 291 9.81 4.73 -14.88
N ARG A 292 8.49 4.77 -15.00
CA ARG A 292 7.80 4.16 -16.15
C ARG A 292 8.20 4.87 -17.45
N LYS A 293 8.23 4.15 -18.57
CA LYS A 293 8.73 4.69 -19.85
C LYS A 293 7.91 5.89 -20.34
N ASP A 294 6.62 5.87 -20.08
CA ASP A 294 5.61 6.87 -20.41
C ASP A 294 5.45 7.99 -19.36
N ASP A 295 6.03 7.83 -18.15
CA ASP A 295 6.00 8.89 -17.13
C ASP A 295 7.18 9.88 -17.31
N VAL A 296 6.99 11.06 -16.73
CA VAL A 296 7.93 12.18 -16.74
C VAL A 296 8.43 12.45 -15.32
N VAL A 297 9.68 12.88 -15.19
CA VAL A 297 10.25 13.24 -13.89
C VAL A 297 9.47 14.43 -13.28
N LYS A 298 8.90 14.21 -12.09
CA LYS A 298 8.11 15.20 -11.35
C LYS A 298 8.99 16.00 -10.37
N TYR A 299 8.57 17.24 -10.07
CA TYR A 299 9.13 18.05 -8.98
C TYR A 299 9.10 17.25 -7.66
N PRO A 300 10.13 17.32 -6.80
CA PRO A 300 11.25 18.26 -6.76
C PRO A 300 12.47 17.89 -7.62
N PHE A 301 12.33 16.90 -8.50
CA PHE A 301 13.42 16.42 -9.34
C PHE A 301 13.31 16.93 -10.79
N LYS A 302 14.46 17.07 -11.46
CA LYS A 302 14.57 17.34 -12.90
C LYS A 302 15.55 16.34 -13.53
N GLU A 303 15.37 16.03 -14.81
CA GLU A 303 16.31 15.17 -15.53
C GLU A 303 17.70 15.82 -15.61
N SER A 304 18.74 15.04 -15.33
CA SER A 304 20.13 15.44 -15.47
C SER A 304 20.76 14.61 -16.59
N LYS A 305 21.23 15.27 -17.66
CA LYS A 305 21.93 14.60 -18.78
C LYS A 305 23.29 14.01 -18.41
N ALA A 306 23.74 14.21 -17.18
CA ALA A 306 25.03 13.72 -16.70
C ALA A 306 24.92 12.24 -16.29
N GLY A 307 24.96 11.34 -17.27
CA GLY A 307 25.67 10.08 -17.07
C GLY A 307 27.13 10.41 -16.84
N PHE A 308 27.77 9.73 -15.88
CA PHE A 308 29.16 9.97 -15.50
C PHE A 308 30.09 10.04 -16.73
N ALA A 309 30.94 11.07 -16.73
CA ALA A 309 32.28 10.96 -17.31
C ALA A 309 33.13 10.07 -16.40
#